data_AF-V6JDJ4-F1
#
_entry.id   AF-V6JDJ4-F1
#
_cell.length_a   1.000
_cell.length_b   1.000
_cell.length_c   1.000
_cell.angle_alpha   90.00
_cell.angle_beta   90.00
_cell.angle_gamma   90.00
#
_symmetry.space_group_name_H-M   'P 1'
#
loop_
_entity.id
_entity.type
_entity.pdbx_description
1 polymer ?
#
loop_
_entity_poly.entity_id
_entity_poly.type
_entity_poly.pdbx_seq_one_letter_code
_entity_poly.pdbx_strand_id
1 'polypeptide(L)'
;MARPSALRRLITMLAKLHRRRSPAPARSVPQRPAEPPLAAAPLVDAKMLVRTERARAALGRIMELDQSAEPTWFARVRAGETVSVTADQWQQVSDYLQGVPAEFVLSDAAVTDLLERIEVAEELMDLRQQGVRVHPCRGSIISAAAARDLLAIARQAQANEANRRNHQPPSTRTEVR
;
A
#
# COMPACT_ATOMS: atom_id res chain seq x y z
N MET A 1 12.63 8.88 -19.37
CA MET A 1 12.19 7.47 -19.56
C MET A 1 12.34 6.73 -18.23
N ALA A 2 11.31 6.66 -17.39
CA ALA A 2 11.44 6.21 -16.00
C ALA A 2 10.43 5.10 -15.62
N ARG A 3 11.00 3.93 -15.27
CA ARG A 3 10.59 2.90 -14.27
C ARG A 3 9.12 2.41 -14.19
N PRO A 4 8.67 1.56 -15.11
CA PRO A 4 7.49 0.68 -14.92
C PRO A 4 7.71 -0.48 -13.91
N SER A 5 8.90 -0.61 -13.31
CA SER A 5 9.26 -1.77 -12.46
C SER A 5 8.92 -1.62 -10.97
N ALA A 6 8.78 -0.39 -10.46
CA ALA A 6 8.43 -0.13 -9.07
C ALA A 6 6.94 -0.38 -8.81
N LEU A 7 6.08 0.09 -9.72
CA LEU A 7 4.63 -0.06 -9.68
C LEU A 7 4.21 -1.54 -9.65
N ARG A 8 4.73 -2.35 -10.59
CA ARG A 8 4.48 -3.80 -10.62
C ARG A 8 4.91 -4.50 -9.33
N ARG A 9 6.02 -4.08 -8.72
CA ARG A 9 6.52 -4.67 -7.47
C ARG A 9 5.67 -4.29 -6.26
N LEU A 10 5.13 -3.07 -6.23
CA LEU A 10 4.23 -2.61 -5.17
C LEU A 10 2.86 -3.29 -5.26
N ILE A 11 2.28 -3.37 -6.47
CA ILE A 11 1.07 -4.16 -6.75
C ILE A 11 1.29 -5.63 -6.39
N THR A 12 2.46 -6.21 -6.72
CA THR A 12 2.81 -7.59 -6.33
C THR A 12 2.97 -7.75 -4.82
N MET A 13 3.51 -6.75 -4.11
CA MET A 13 3.63 -6.80 -2.65
C MET A 13 2.27 -6.74 -1.97
N LEU A 14 1.39 -5.83 -2.41
CA LEU A 14 0.01 -5.76 -1.92
C LEU A 14 -0.74 -7.06 -2.22
N ALA A 15 -0.67 -7.58 -3.45
CA ALA A 15 -1.30 -8.85 -3.83
C ALA A 15 -0.75 -10.06 -3.03
N LYS A 16 0.55 -10.09 -2.70
CA LYS A 16 1.14 -11.15 -1.85
C LYS A 16 0.70 -11.05 -0.38
N LEU A 17 0.42 -9.84 0.11
CA LEU A 17 -0.15 -9.64 1.45
C LEU A 17 -1.60 -10.14 1.51
N HIS A 18 -2.39 -9.99 0.45
CA HIS A 18 -3.75 -10.55 0.37
C HIS A 18 -3.78 -12.08 0.39
N ARG A 19 -2.87 -12.73 -0.34
CA ARG A 19 -2.90 -14.20 -0.52
C ARG A 19 -2.66 -15.01 0.76
N ARG A 20 -2.24 -14.38 1.86
CA ARG A 20 -1.93 -15.04 3.14
C ARG A 20 -2.99 -14.88 4.22
N ARG A 21 -4.10 -14.18 3.95
CA ARG A 21 -5.21 -13.99 4.90
C ARG A 21 -6.46 -14.83 4.58
N SER A 22 -6.33 -15.87 3.76
CA SER A 22 -7.38 -16.89 3.64
C SER A 22 -7.27 -17.93 4.78
N PRO A 23 -8.41 -18.37 5.36
CA PRO A 23 -8.46 -19.07 6.63
C PRO A 23 -8.00 -20.55 6.55
N ALA A 24 -7.69 -21.11 7.72
CA ALA A 24 -7.18 -22.46 7.96
C ALA A 24 -8.01 -23.59 7.29
N PRO A 25 -7.40 -24.77 7.01
CA PRO A 25 -8.07 -25.86 6.31
C PRO A 25 -9.02 -26.60 7.25
N ALA A 26 -10.33 -26.52 7.00
CA ALA A 26 -11.29 -27.45 7.56
C ALA A 26 -11.47 -28.65 6.60
N ARG A 27 -11.37 -29.84 7.17
CA ARG A 27 -11.45 -31.13 6.49
C ARG A 27 -12.93 -31.56 6.38
N SER A 28 -13.32 -32.07 5.21
CA SER A 28 -14.30 -33.15 4.92
C SER A 28 -15.78 -32.84 4.55
N VAL A 29 -16.15 -33.33 3.34
CA VAL A 29 -17.41 -33.97 2.85
C VAL A 29 -18.60 -33.08 2.38
N PRO A 30 -19.34 -33.46 1.30
CA PRO A 30 -20.12 -32.55 0.47
C PRO A 30 -21.59 -32.46 0.87
N GLN A 31 -22.08 -31.25 1.03
CA GLN A 31 -23.51 -30.93 1.04
C GLN A 31 -23.69 -29.68 0.18
N ARG A 32 -24.54 -29.77 -0.84
CA ARG A 32 -25.04 -28.61 -1.60
C ARG A 32 -26.18 -28.01 -0.78
N PRO A 33 -26.00 -26.87 -0.10
CA PRO A 33 -27.09 -26.18 0.56
C PRO A 33 -27.79 -25.31 -0.48
N ALA A 34 -29.10 -25.11 -0.31
CA ALA A 34 -29.94 -24.27 -1.15
C ALA A 34 -29.26 -22.94 -1.48
N GLU A 35 -29.33 -22.53 -2.75
CA GLU A 35 -28.86 -21.23 -3.22
C GLU A 35 -29.56 -20.13 -2.40
N PRO A 36 -28.82 -19.31 -1.63
CA PRO A 36 -29.41 -18.14 -1.00
C PRO A 36 -29.90 -17.18 -2.10
N PRO A 37 -30.98 -16.41 -1.86
CA PRO A 37 -31.42 -15.39 -2.82
C PRO A 37 -30.24 -14.48 -3.15
N LEU A 38 -30.09 -14.11 -4.43
CA LEU A 38 -29.04 -13.20 -4.92
C LEU A 38 -28.81 -12.10 -3.88
N ALA A 39 -27.64 -12.12 -3.25
CA ALA A 39 -27.27 -11.09 -2.29
C ALA A 39 -27.52 -9.73 -2.95
N ALA A 40 -28.33 -8.89 -2.31
CA ALA A 40 -28.65 -7.56 -2.81
C ALA A 40 -27.32 -6.88 -3.21
N ALA A 41 -27.23 -6.44 -4.47
CA ALA A 41 -26.03 -5.80 -4.96
C ALA A 41 -25.62 -4.68 -3.99
N PRO A 42 -24.35 -4.63 -3.55
CA PRO A 42 -23.91 -3.71 -2.52
C PRO A 42 -24.26 -2.28 -2.92
N LEU A 43 -25.09 -1.64 -2.10
CA LEU A 43 -25.48 -0.24 -2.29
C LEU A 43 -24.29 0.64 -1.91
N VAL A 44 -23.89 1.53 -2.81
CA VAL A 44 -22.79 2.44 -2.58
C VAL A 44 -23.32 3.79 -2.11
N ASP A 45 -22.73 4.29 -1.03
CA ASP A 45 -23.06 5.56 -0.39
C ASP A 45 -21.95 6.61 -0.61
N ALA A 46 -22.24 7.85 -0.22
CA ALA A 46 -21.27 8.94 -0.29
C ALA A 46 -19.99 8.66 0.54
N LYS A 47 -20.06 7.81 1.58
CA LYS A 47 -18.89 7.47 2.39
C LYS A 47 -17.88 6.64 1.62
N MET A 48 -18.33 5.68 0.83
CA MET A 48 -17.45 4.91 -0.06
C MET A 48 -16.70 5.82 -1.03
N LEU A 49 -17.35 6.86 -1.57
CA LEU A 49 -16.70 7.82 -2.46
C LEU A 49 -15.61 8.61 -1.72
N VAL A 50 -15.89 9.10 -0.51
CA VAL A 50 -14.88 9.76 0.35
C VAL A 50 -13.69 8.84 0.64
N ARG A 51 -13.94 7.56 0.93
CA ARG A 51 -12.88 6.56 1.16
C ARG A 51 -12.06 6.32 -0.10
N THR A 52 -12.71 6.28 -1.27
CA THR A 52 -12.05 6.13 -2.57
C THR A 52 -11.14 7.31 -2.88
N GLU A 53 -11.62 8.54 -2.69
CA GLU A 53 -10.82 9.74 -2.88
C GLU A 53 -9.64 9.79 -1.89
N ARG A 54 -9.86 9.42 -0.63
CA ARG A 54 -8.79 9.32 0.39
C ARG A 54 -7.74 8.28 0.01
N ALA A 55 -8.16 7.11 -0.46
CA ALA A 55 -7.26 6.06 -0.93
C ALA A 55 -6.46 6.52 -2.15
N ARG A 56 -7.11 7.14 -3.14
CA ARG A 56 -6.44 7.67 -4.33
C ARG A 56 -5.42 8.75 -3.99
N ALA A 57 -5.79 9.72 -3.14
CA ALA A 57 -4.86 10.75 -2.68
C ALA A 57 -3.64 10.16 -1.96
N ALA A 58 -3.82 9.08 -1.19
CA ALA A 58 -2.72 8.39 -0.54
C ALA A 58 -1.81 7.64 -1.52
N LEU A 59 -2.38 6.95 -2.50
CA LEU A 59 -1.60 6.30 -3.56
C LEU A 59 -0.76 7.32 -4.33
N GLY A 60 -1.30 8.51 -4.59
CA GLY A 60 -0.59 9.61 -5.26
C GLY A 60 0.68 10.11 -4.55
N ARG A 61 0.88 9.79 -3.27
CA ARG A 61 2.13 10.11 -2.55
C ARG A 61 3.26 9.14 -2.87
N ILE A 62 2.93 7.88 -3.14
CA ILE A 62 3.92 6.80 -3.30
C ILE A 62 4.11 6.37 -4.75
N MET A 63 3.18 6.72 -5.63
CA MET A 63 3.27 6.43 -7.07
C MET A 63 2.69 7.56 -7.90
N GLU A 64 3.20 7.68 -9.12
CA GLU A 64 2.59 8.53 -10.14
C GLU A 64 1.29 7.85 -10.59
N LEU A 65 0.17 8.47 -10.25
CA LEU A 65 -1.15 8.05 -10.72
C LEU A 65 -1.32 8.52 -12.16
N ASP A 66 -1.87 7.66 -13.00
CA ASP A 66 -2.31 8.12 -14.32
C ASP A 66 -3.51 9.07 -14.19
N GLN A 67 -3.83 9.72 -15.30
CA GLN A 67 -5.03 10.55 -15.43
C GLN A 67 -6.28 9.68 -15.67
N SER A 68 -6.35 8.46 -15.13
CA SER A 68 -7.53 7.60 -15.26
C SER A 68 -8.76 8.40 -14.87
N ALA A 69 -9.70 8.45 -15.81
CA ALA A 69 -10.94 9.17 -15.66
C ALA A 69 -11.70 8.61 -14.46
N GLU A 70 -12.27 9.52 -13.69
CA GLU A 70 -13.18 9.15 -12.62
C GLU A 70 -14.41 8.42 -13.19
N PRO A 71 -14.88 7.33 -12.55
CA PRO A 71 -16.10 6.66 -12.99
C PRO A 71 -17.28 7.64 -13.04
N THR A 72 -17.95 7.71 -14.20
CA THR A 72 -18.98 8.74 -14.44
C THR A 72 -20.15 8.69 -13.44
N TRP A 73 -20.42 7.51 -12.87
CA TRP A 73 -21.48 7.31 -11.89
C TRP A 73 -21.13 7.84 -10.49
N PHE A 74 -19.88 8.22 -10.22
CA PHE A 74 -19.51 8.89 -8.96
C PHE A 74 -20.26 10.22 -8.80
N ALA A 75 -20.50 10.95 -9.89
CA ALA A 75 -21.29 12.18 -9.87
C ALA A 75 -22.71 11.95 -9.31
N ARG A 76 -23.32 10.79 -9.63
CA ARG A 76 -24.65 10.40 -9.12
C ARG A 76 -24.62 10.10 -7.62
N VAL A 77 -23.58 9.41 -7.16
CA VAL A 77 -23.37 9.16 -5.72
C VAL A 77 -23.14 10.47 -4.96
N ARG A 78 -22.39 11.43 -5.53
CA ARG A 78 -22.22 12.78 -4.95
C ARG A 78 -23.53 13.56 -4.90
N ALA A 79 -24.42 13.36 -5.87
CA ALA A 79 -25.76 13.93 -5.87
C ALA A 79 -26.71 13.29 -4.84
N GLY A 80 -26.24 12.28 -4.09
CA GLY A 80 -27.02 11.58 -3.08
C GLY A 80 -27.85 10.42 -3.62
N GLU A 81 -27.67 10.03 -4.88
CA GLU A 81 -28.32 8.84 -5.42
C GLU A 81 -27.64 7.58 -4.87
N THR A 82 -28.45 6.65 -4.38
CA THR A 82 -27.95 5.31 -4.07
C THR A 82 -27.80 4.52 -5.38
N VAL A 83 -26.56 4.17 -5.71
CA VAL A 83 -26.25 3.40 -6.92
C VAL A 83 -26.06 1.94 -6.56
N SER A 84 -26.78 1.06 -7.25
CA SER A 84 -26.51 -0.38 -7.23
C SER A 84 -25.31 -0.66 -8.12
N VAL A 85 -24.25 -1.23 -7.55
CA VAL A 85 -22.96 -1.35 -8.23
C VAL A 85 -22.77 -2.75 -8.80
N THR A 86 -22.58 -2.82 -10.13
CA THR A 86 -22.29 -4.05 -10.87
C THR A 86 -20.81 -4.45 -10.73
N ALA A 87 -20.47 -5.68 -11.14
CA ALA A 87 -19.07 -6.13 -11.18
C ALA A 87 -18.18 -5.21 -12.03
N ASP A 88 -18.67 -4.72 -13.16
CA ASP A 88 -17.93 -3.79 -14.03
C ASP A 88 -17.68 -2.45 -13.34
N GLN A 89 -18.64 -1.95 -12.57
CA GLN A 89 -18.46 -0.72 -11.81
C GLN A 89 -17.49 -0.91 -10.64
N TRP A 90 -17.43 -2.10 -10.03
CA TRP A 90 -16.37 -2.44 -9.08
C TRP A 90 -15.00 -2.48 -9.73
N GLN A 91 -14.90 -3.00 -10.95
CA GLN A 91 -13.66 -2.97 -11.72
C GLN A 91 -13.24 -1.53 -12.03
N GLN A 92 -14.17 -0.65 -12.42
CA GLN A 92 -13.88 0.77 -12.63
C GLN A 92 -13.33 1.46 -11.37
N VAL A 93 -13.82 1.11 -10.18
CA VAL A 93 -13.25 1.62 -8.91
C VAL A 93 -11.82 1.10 -8.72
N SER A 94 -11.59 -0.18 -8.97
CA SER A 94 -10.25 -0.78 -8.89
C SER A 94 -9.27 -0.16 -9.87
N ASP A 95 -9.71 0.11 -11.11
CA ASP A 95 -8.91 0.76 -12.15
C ASP A 95 -8.61 2.21 -11.77
N TYR A 96 -9.62 2.93 -11.25
CA TYR A 96 -9.45 4.26 -10.65
C TYR A 96 -8.51 4.25 -9.44
N LEU A 97 -8.29 3.11 -8.79
CA LEU A 97 -7.30 2.94 -7.72
C LEU A 97 -6.03 2.22 -8.19
N GLN A 98 -5.72 2.23 -9.49
CA GLN A 98 -4.49 1.64 -10.06
C GLN A 98 -4.32 0.15 -9.74
N GLY A 99 -5.41 -0.60 -9.79
CA GLY A 99 -5.43 -2.03 -9.52
C GLY A 99 -5.50 -2.39 -8.03
N VAL A 100 -5.66 -1.42 -7.13
CA VAL A 100 -6.01 -1.70 -5.73
C VAL A 100 -7.45 -2.21 -5.68
N PRO A 101 -7.70 -3.39 -5.09
CA PRO A 101 -9.04 -3.95 -4.99
C PRO A 101 -10.04 -2.98 -4.35
N ALA A 102 -11.23 -2.86 -4.97
CA ALA A 102 -12.28 -1.98 -4.46
C ALA A 102 -12.81 -2.39 -3.07
N GLU A 103 -12.52 -3.60 -2.60
CA GLU A 103 -12.85 -4.06 -1.24
C GLU A 103 -12.29 -3.14 -0.14
N PHE A 104 -11.17 -2.45 -0.42
CA PHE A 104 -10.56 -1.53 0.53
C PHE A 104 -11.36 -0.26 0.80
N VAL A 105 -12.28 0.12 -0.10
CA VAL A 105 -13.07 1.35 0.07
C VAL A 105 -14.48 1.07 0.57
N LEU A 106 -14.82 -0.21 0.82
CA LEU A 106 -16.13 -0.63 1.31
C LEU A 106 -16.36 -0.28 2.78
N SER A 107 -15.31 -0.16 3.59
CA SER A 107 -15.42 0.11 5.01
C SER A 107 -14.30 0.99 5.53
N ASP A 108 -14.55 1.66 6.64
CA ASP A 108 -13.55 2.51 7.31
C ASP A 108 -12.36 1.67 7.82
N ALA A 109 -12.61 0.43 8.26
CA ALA A 109 -11.55 -0.48 8.67
C ALA A 109 -10.65 -0.88 7.50
N ALA A 110 -11.25 -1.22 6.35
CA ALA A 110 -10.49 -1.62 5.17
C ALA A 110 -9.68 -0.45 4.60
N VAL A 111 -10.25 0.76 4.52
CA VAL A 111 -9.50 1.91 4.01
C VAL A 111 -8.37 2.29 4.96
N THR A 112 -8.57 2.12 6.27
CA THR A 112 -7.52 2.37 7.27
C THR A 112 -6.35 1.38 7.09
N ASP A 113 -6.64 0.08 6.94
CA ASP A 113 -5.60 -0.93 6.64
C ASP A 113 -4.87 -0.63 5.32
N LEU A 114 -5.57 -0.15 4.29
CA LEU A 114 -4.91 0.29 3.05
C LEU A 114 -3.96 1.49 3.30
N LEU A 115 -4.41 2.49 4.05
CA LEU A 115 -3.62 3.69 4.33
C LEU A 115 -2.38 3.37 5.17
N GLU A 116 -2.49 2.48 6.15
CA GLU A 116 -1.34 1.98 6.92
C GLU A 116 -0.33 1.27 6.03
N ARG A 117 -0.79 0.46 5.06
CA ARG A 117 0.10 -0.20 4.10
C ARG A 117 0.81 0.79 3.18
N ILE A 118 0.12 1.86 2.78
CA ILE A 118 0.71 2.94 1.98
C ILE A 118 1.77 3.68 2.80
N GLU A 119 1.50 4.00 4.06
CA GLU A 119 2.47 4.64 4.96
C GLU A 119 3.72 3.76 5.14
N VAL A 120 3.55 2.46 5.41
CA VAL A 120 4.68 1.52 5.48
C VAL A 120 5.48 1.50 4.19
N ALA A 121 4.81 1.52 3.03
CA ALA A 121 5.48 1.51 1.74
C ALA A 121 6.32 2.79 1.51
N GLU A 122 5.79 3.95 1.92
CA GLU A 122 6.48 5.25 1.88
C GLU A 122 7.78 5.20 2.71
N GLU A 123 7.68 4.75 3.95
CA GLU A 123 8.85 4.64 4.85
C GLU A 123 9.91 3.64 4.34
N LEU A 124 9.46 2.51 3.76
CA LEU A 124 10.38 1.54 3.15
C LEU A 124 11.07 2.09 1.89
N MET A 125 10.41 2.97 1.14
CA MET A 125 11.03 3.67 0.01
C MET A 125 12.11 4.62 0.49
N ASP A 126 11.87 5.37 1.56
CA ASP A 126 12.84 6.29 2.17
C ASP A 126 14.05 5.55 2.73
N LEU A 127 13.84 4.45 3.46
CA LEU A 127 14.91 3.58 3.91
C LEU A 127 15.78 3.08 2.75
N ARG A 128 15.16 2.67 1.65
CA ARG A 128 15.90 2.22 0.45
C ARG A 128 16.70 3.36 -0.18
N GLN A 129 16.18 4.58 -0.21
CA GLN A 129 16.92 5.76 -0.71
C GLN A 129 18.15 6.06 0.16
N GLN A 130 18.07 5.80 1.46
CA GLN A 130 19.20 5.89 2.39
C GLN A 130 20.18 4.69 2.29
N GLY A 131 19.96 3.77 1.35
CA GLY A 131 20.77 2.57 1.18
C GLY A 131 20.45 1.43 2.14
N VAL A 132 19.44 1.58 3.00
CA VAL A 132 19.01 0.55 3.95
C VAL A 132 18.04 -0.40 3.28
N ARG A 133 18.41 -1.68 3.21
CA ARG A 133 17.53 -2.75 2.71
C ARG A 133 16.94 -3.52 3.87
N VAL A 134 15.65 -3.30 4.12
CA VAL A 134 14.90 -4.07 5.10
C VAL A 134 14.43 -5.38 4.45
N HIS A 135 14.96 -6.49 4.96
CA HIS A 135 14.46 -7.81 4.61
C HIS A 135 13.45 -8.25 5.68
N PRO A 136 12.18 -8.46 5.33
CA PRO A 136 11.22 -8.97 6.30
C PRO A 136 11.64 -10.40 6.70
N CYS A 137 12.01 -10.57 7.96
CA CYS A 137 12.18 -11.89 8.56
C CYS A 137 10.82 -12.61 8.52
N ARG A 138 10.82 -13.90 8.15
CA ARG A 138 9.62 -14.74 7.89
C ARG A 138 8.41 -14.33 8.74
N GLY A 139 7.43 -13.68 8.10
CA GLY A 139 6.11 -13.42 8.68
C GLY A 139 5.96 -12.14 9.50
N SER A 140 7.03 -11.39 9.76
CA SER A 140 6.91 -10.10 10.43
C SER A 140 6.53 -8.99 9.44
N ILE A 141 5.39 -8.34 9.69
CA ILE A 141 4.98 -7.11 9.02
C ILE A 141 5.61 -5.97 9.82
N ILE A 142 6.49 -5.19 9.20
CA ILE A 142 7.00 -3.97 9.82
C ILE A 142 5.89 -2.93 9.82
N SER A 143 5.64 -2.35 11.00
CA SER A 143 4.75 -1.20 11.13
C SER A 143 5.43 0.07 10.63
N ALA A 144 4.65 1.09 10.28
CA ALA A 144 5.18 2.38 9.86
C ALA A 144 6.05 3.01 10.95
N ALA A 145 5.64 2.88 12.21
CA ALA A 145 6.43 3.33 13.36
C ALA A 145 7.81 2.64 13.42
N ALA A 146 7.86 1.32 13.27
CA ALA A 146 9.13 0.60 13.26
C ALA A 146 10.01 0.98 12.05
N ALA A 147 9.41 1.25 10.89
CA ALA A 147 10.15 1.74 9.72
C ALA A 147 10.74 3.15 9.97
N ARG A 148 9.97 4.05 10.60
CA ARG A 148 10.43 5.38 11.02
C ARG A 148 11.58 5.30 12.02
N ASP A 149 11.50 4.41 13.00
CA ASP A 149 12.58 4.21 13.97
C ASP A 149 13.87 3.74 13.29
N LEU A 150 13.76 2.78 12.36
CA LEU A 150 14.90 2.33 11.56
C LEU A 150 15.48 3.46 10.71
N LEU A 151 14.64 4.33 10.16
CA LEU A 151 15.07 5.48 9.36
C LEU A 151 15.82 6.50 10.21
N ALA A 152 15.33 6.76 11.42
CA ALA A 152 16.01 7.64 12.38
C ALA A 152 17.40 7.07 12.77
N ILE A 153 17.49 5.78 13.07
CA ILE A 153 18.76 5.10 13.38
C ILE A 153 19.74 5.20 12.21
N ALA A 154 19.26 4.94 10.98
CA ALA A 154 20.09 4.99 9.78
C ALA A 154 20.67 6.39 9.54
N ARG A 155 19.84 7.44 9.67
CA ARG A 155 20.27 8.84 9.54
C ARG A 155 21.29 9.21 10.62
N GLN A 156 21.08 8.78 11.86
CA GLN A 156 22.02 9.05 12.94
C GLN A 156 23.38 8.37 12.71
N ALA A 157 23.38 7.12 12.21
CA ALA A 157 24.61 6.40 11.89
C ALA A 157 25.43 7.11 10.79
N GLN A 158 24.76 7.58 9.74
CA GLN A 158 25.41 8.35 8.66
C GLN A 158 25.98 9.67 9.17
N ALA A 159 25.24 10.41 10.00
CA ALA A 159 25.72 11.67 10.59
C ALA A 159 26.96 11.45 11.48
N ASN A 160 26.94 10.37 12.29
CA ASN A 160 28.07 10.00 13.12
C ASN A 160 29.31 9.62 12.28
N GLU A 161 29.11 8.90 11.17
CA GLU A 161 30.21 8.54 10.27
C GLU A 161 30.79 9.75 9.55
N ALA A 162 29.95 10.67 9.08
CA ALA A 162 30.40 11.94 8.50
C ALA A 162 31.24 12.77 9.50
N ASN A 163 30.78 12.86 10.76
CA ASN A 163 31.53 13.52 11.82
C ASN A 163 32.88 12.84 12.07
N ARG A 164 32.93 11.50 12.11
CA ARG A 164 34.20 10.76 12.28
C ARG A 164 35.18 11.04 11.15
N ARG A 165 34.73 11.07 9.89
CA ARG A 165 35.58 11.39 8.74
C ARG A 165 36.14 12.82 8.82
N ASN A 166 35.33 13.78 9.28
CA ASN A 166 35.78 15.17 9.47
C ASN A 166 36.80 15.34 10.60
N HIS A 167 36.82 14.42 11.57
CA HIS A 167 37.71 14.47 12.74
C HIS A 167 38.86 13.46 12.65
N GLN A 168 39.03 12.79 11.51
CA GLN A 168 40.12 11.84 11.32
C GLN A 168 41.40 12.63 11.01
N PRO A 169 42.44 12.57 11.87
CA PRO A 169 43.68 13.29 11.61
C PRO A 169 44.33 12.76 10.33
N PRO A 170 45.05 13.62 9.57
CA PRO A 170 45.72 13.19 8.35
C PRO A 170 46.67 12.05 8.68
N SER A 171 46.47 10.91 8.03
CA SER A 171 47.25 9.70 8.26
C SER A 171 48.72 10.02 7.98
N THR A 172 49.55 9.97 9.01
CA THR A 172 51.00 10.11 8.88
C THR A 172 51.50 8.91 8.09
N ARG A 173 51.68 9.10 6.79
CA ARG A 173 52.32 8.15 5.90
C ARG A 173 53.78 8.01 6.33
N THR A 174 54.07 6.99 7.12
CA THR A 174 55.44 6.61 7.46
C THR A 174 56.09 6.03 6.20
N GLU A 175 56.83 6.86 5.47
CA GLU A 175 57.79 6.38 4.48
C GLU A 175 58.93 5.71 5.24
N VAL A 176 58.94 4.38 5.26
CA VAL A 176 60.09 3.59 5.67
C VAL A 176 61.07 3.60 4.50
N ARG A 177 62.21 4.25 4.70
CA ARG A 177 63.39 4.15 3.84
C ARG A 177 64.42 3.23 4.48
#